data_AF-A0AAW0NDL1-F1
#
_entry.id   AF-A0AAW0NDL1-F1
#
_cell.length_a   1.000
_cell.length_b   1.000
_cell.length_c   1.000
_cell.angle_alpha   90.00
_cell.angle_beta   90.00
_cell.angle_gamma   90.00
#
_symmetry.space_group_name_H-M   'P 1'
#
loop_
_entity.id
_entity.type
_entity.pdbx_description
1 polymer ?
#
loop_
_entity_poly.entity_id
_entity_poly.type
_entity_poly.pdbx_seq_one_letter_code
_entity_poly.pdbx_strand_id
1 'polypeptide(L)' 'MFALDTVAMIWEKIHAKGDIPPAVAAHAAVVLDKHFYVFGGMTECGATNFMYRFNTDNNYWTKMEFEGDLPPNRLDHSCV' A
#
# COMPACT_ATOMS: atom_id res chain seq x y z
N MET A 1 -3.96 9.37 -3.48
CA MET A 1 -4.65 8.09 -3.71
C MET A 1 -6.02 8.39 -4.29
N PHE A 2 -6.49 7.57 -5.23
CA PHE A 2 -7.80 7.69 -5.84
C PHE A 2 -8.56 6.37 -5.65
N ALA A 3 -9.88 6.45 -5.53
CA ALA A 3 -10.77 5.29 -5.54
C ALA A 3 -11.80 5.47 -6.66
N LEU A 4 -12.27 4.37 -7.23
CA LEU A 4 -13.34 4.36 -8.23
C LEU A 4 -14.61 3.87 -7.53
N ASP A 5 -15.64 4.72 -7.47
CA ASP A 5 -16.99 4.25 -7.23
C ASP A 5 -17.43 3.48 -8.48
N THR A 6 -17.62 2.17 -8.35
CA THR A 6 -17.97 1.28 -9.45
C THR A 6 -19.47 1.29 -9.79
N VAL A 7 -20.31 1.83 -8.92
CA VAL A 7 -21.75 2.02 -9.19
C VAL A 7 -21.94 3.29 -10.01
N ALA A 8 -21.34 4.39 -9.56
CA ALA A 8 -21.44 5.68 -10.24
C ALA A 8 -20.45 5.84 -11.41
N MET A 9 -19.40 5.00 -11.46
CA MET A 9 -18.28 5.09 -12.41
C MET A 9 -17.54 6.44 -12.33
N ILE A 10 -17.30 6.91 -11.10
CA ILE A 10 -16.63 8.19 -10.81
C ILE A 10 -15.36 7.95 -10.01
N TRP A 11 -14.27 8.57 -10.45
CA TRP A 11 -13.03 8.63 -9.69
C TRP A 11 -13.11 9.71 -8.61
N GLU A 12 -12.74 9.34 -7.39
CA GLU A 12 -12.71 10.22 -6.25
C GLU A 12 -11.29 10.33 -5.68
N LYS A 13 -10.90 11.56 -5.33
CA LYS A 13 -9.64 11.79 -4.63
C LYS A 13 -9.83 11.50 -3.15
N ILE A 14 -9.10 10.49 -2.65
CA ILE A 14 -9.14 10.13 -1.24
C ILE A 14 -8.13 10.98 -0.46
N HIS A 15 -8.65 11.66 0.57
CA HIS A 15 -7.84 12.37 1.56
C HIS A 15 -7.34 11.40 2.62
N ALA A 16 -6.29 10.65 2.27
CA ALA A 16 -5.66 9.69 3.17
C ALA A 16 -4.89 10.38 4.30
N LYS A 17 -4.84 9.73 5.47
CA LYS A 17 -4.18 10.22 6.69
C LYS A 17 -3.23 9.16 7.25
N GLY A 18 -2.44 9.51 8.26
CA GLY A 18 -1.54 8.58 8.95
C GLY A 18 -0.17 8.47 8.29
N ASP A 19 0.42 7.28 8.35
CA ASP A 19 1.75 6.99 7.82
C ASP A 19 1.69 6.79 6.30
N ILE A 20 1.50 7.88 5.56
CA ILE A 20 1.33 7.82 4.10
C ILE A 20 2.60 7.21 3.47
N PRO A 21 2.49 6.14 2.66
CA PRO A 21 3.64 5.52 2.03
C PRO A 21 4.34 6.49 1.07
N PRO A 22 5.67 6.35 0.87
CA PRO A 22 6.37 7.10 -0.16
C PRO A 22 5.83 6.76 -1.55
N ALA A 23 6.10 7.63 -2.53
CA ALA A 23 5.83 7.31 -3.92
C ALA A 23 6.63 6.06 -4.32
N VAL A 24 5.92 5.02 -4.78
CA VAL A 24 6.50 3.71 -5.07
C VAL A 24 5.93 3.12 -6.34
N ALA A 25 6.79 2.57 -7.20
CA ALA A 25 6.43 1.82 -8.40
C ALA A 25 6.67 0.33 -8.21
N ALA A 26 6.04 -0.52 -9.04
CA ALA A 26 6.30 -1.98 -9.05
C ALA A 26 6.15 -2.67 -7.67
N HIS A 27 5.28 -2.12 -6.83
CA HIS A 27 4.89 -2.72 -5.55
C HIS A 27 3.86 -3.84 -5.78
N ALA A 28 3.76 -4.77 -4.84
CA ALA A 28 2.66 -5.71 -4.80
C ALA A 28 1.59 -5.20 -3.82
N ALA A 29 0.33 -5.54 -4.08
CA ALA A 29 -0.75 -5.20 -3.17
C ALA A 29 -1.75 -6.35 -3.02
N VAL A 30 -2.34 -6.46 -1.83
CA VAL A 30 -3.35 -7.46 -1.48
C VAL A 30 -4.45 -6.83 -0.64
N VAL A 31 -5.67 -7.33 -0.77
CA VAL A 31 -6.82 -6.90 0.03
C VAL A 31 -7.23 -8.03 0.95
N LEU A 32 -7.39 -7.73 2.23
CA LEU A 32 -7.99 -8.62 3.22
C LEU A 32 -9.04 -7.82 3.99
N ASP A 33 -10.29 -8.24 3.87
CA ASP A 33 -11.46 -7.53 4.42
C ASP A 33 -11.47 -6.04 4.02
N LYS A 34 -11.43 -5.16 5.01
CA LYS A 34 -11.44 -3.70 4.85
C LYS A 34 -10.04 -3.08 4.86
N HIS A 35 -9.02 -3.91 4.66
CA HIS A 35 -7.64 -3.50 4.69
C HIS A 35 -6.97 -3.79 3.35
N PHE A 36 -6.35 -2.77 2.80
CA PHE A 36 -5.51 -2.85 1.62
C PHE A 36 -4.06 -2.78 2.05
N TYR A 37 -3.23 -3.69 1.57
CA TYR A 37 -1.83 -3.80 1.96
C TYR A 37 -0.95 -3.58 0.74
N VAL A 38 0.15 -2.86 0.94
CA VAL A 38 1.18 -2.60 -0.08
C VAL A 38 2.52 -3.06 0.45
N PHE A 39 3.20 -3.93 -0.29
CA PHE A 39 4.50 -4.46 0.06
C PHE A 39 5.56 -4.16 -1.00
N GLY A 40 6.73 -3.72 -0.52
CA GLY A 40 7.91 -3.47 -1.31
C GLY A 40 7.71 -2.43 -2.41
N GLY A 41 8.33 -2.68 -3.56
CA GLY A 41 8.38 -1.76 -4.70
C GLY A 41 9.61 -0.86 -4.69
N MET A 42 9.69 0.00 -5.70
CA MET A 42 10.82 0.90 -5.99
C MET A 42 10.48 2.34 -5.64
N THR A 43 11.29 2.94 -4.77
CA THR A 43 11.34 4.38 -4.52
C THR A 43 12.49 5.01 -5.31
N GLU A 44 12.64 6.33 -5.25
CA GLU A 44 13.81 7.02 -5.82
C GLU A 44 15.15 6.55 -5.22
N CYS A 45 15.13 6.00 -4.00
CA CYS A 45 16.32 5.50 -3.30
C CYS A 45 16.61 4.01 -3.55
N GLY A 46 15.74 3.31 -4.29
CA GLY A 46 15.89 1.87 -4.55
C GLY A 46 14.68 1.04 -4.12
N ALA A 47 14.84 -0.28 -4.30
CA ALA A 47 13.85 -1.27 -3.90
C ALA A 47 13.68 -1.28 -2.39
N THR A 48 12.46 -1.56 -1.93
CA THR A 48 12.10 -1.59 -0.51
C THR A 48 11.44 -2.91 -0.13
N ASN A 49 11.36 -3.17 1.17
CA ASN A 49 10.56 -4.23 1.77
C ASN A 49 9.56 -3.66 2.79
N PHE A 50 9.19 -2.39 2.65
CA PHE A 50 8.22 -1.78 3.56
C PHE A 50 6.82 -2.36 3.31
N MET A 51 6.07 -2.53 4.40
CA MET A 51 4.67 -2.91 4.35
C MET A 51 3.82 -1.79 4.93
N TYR A 52 2.83 -1.37 4.16
CA TYR A 52 1.86 -0.39 4.61
C TYR A 52 0.46 -1.00 4.54
N ARG A 53 -0.37 -0.68 5.52
CA ARG A 53 -1.77 -1.07 5.56
C ARG A 53 -2.66 0.16 5.53
N PHE A 54 -3.63 0.17 4.64
CA PHE A 54 -4.67 1.17 4.55
C PHE A 54 -5.99 0.61 5.06
N ASN A 55 -6.63 1.32 5.98
CA ASN A 55 -7.99 1.02 6.43
C ASN A 55 -8.99 1.84 5.59
N THR A 56 -9.89 1.16 4.90
CA THR A 56 -10.85 1.78 3.97
C THR A 56 -12.03 2.45 4.67
N ASP A 57 -12.33 2.13 5.94
CA ASP A 57 -13.43 2.77 6.68
C ASP A 57 -13.10 4.21 7.08
N ASN A 58 -11.84 4.49 7.40
CA ASN A 58 -11.40 5.78 7.95
C ASN A 58 -10.33 6.50 7.12
N ASN A 59 -9.95 5.91 5.98
CA ASN A 59 -8.92 6.40 5.08
C ASN A 59 -7.56 6.64 5.76
N TYR A 60 -7.11 5.68 6.57
CA TYR A 60 -5.91 5.82 7.40
C TYR A 60 -4.84 4.78 7.04
N TRP A 61 -3.62 5.25 6.79
CA TRP A 61 -2.43 4.44 6.58
C TRP A 61 -1.69 4.17 7.88
N THR A 62 -1.18 2.95 8.01
CA THR A 62 -0.30 2.53 9.09
C THR A 62 0.93 1.89 8.47
N LYS A 63 2.13 2.34 8.86
CA LYS A 63 3.36 1.62 8.54
C LYS A 63 3.43 0.39 9.45
N MET A 64 3.55 -0.78 8.86
CA MET A 64 3.64 -2.02 9.61
C MET A 64 5.11 -2.27 9.98
N GLU A 65 5.34 -2.59 11.24
CA GLU A 65 6.66 -2.98 11.75
C GLU A 65 6.60 -4.46 12.15
N PHE A 66 7.68 -5.19 11.88
CA PHE A 66 7.77 -6.63 12.15
C PHE A 66 9.09 -6.96 12.85
N GLU A 67 9.08 -8.07 13.58
CA GLU A 67 10.26 -8.64 14.21
C GLU A 67 10.70 -9.91 13.47
N GLY A 68 12.01 -10.20 13.50
CA GLY A 68 12.59 -11.40 12.89
C GLY A 68 13.06 -11.23 11.44
N ASP A 69 13.17 -12.36 10.73
CA ASP A 69 13.66 -12.38 9.35
C ASP A 69 12.61 -11.79 8.39
N LEU A 70 13.02 -10.73 7.69
CA LEU A 70 12.19 -10.05 6.70
C LEU A 70 12.56 -10.47 5.28
N PRO A 71 11.58 -10.51 4.35
CA PRO A 71 11.92 -10.65 2.94
C PRO A 71 12.83 -9.48 2.51
N PRO A 72 13.84 -9.74 1.65
CA PRO A 72 14.67 -8.68 1.10
C PRO A 72 13.85 -7.73 0.24
N ASN A 73 14.40 -6.54 0.07
CA ASN A 73 13.89 -5.49 -0.81
C ASN A 73 13.60 -6.04 -2.20
N ARG A 74 12.39 -5.78 -2.72
CA ARG A 74 11.94 -6.36 -3.98
C ARG A 74 10.88 -5.49 -4.65
N LEU A 75 10.82 -5.59 -5.97
CA LEU A 75 9.83 -4.99 -6.85
C LEU A 75 9.44 -6.02 -7.92
N ASP A 76 8.41 -5.74 -8.73
CA ASP A 76 7.92 -6.62 -9.81
C ASP A 76 7.54 -8.04 -9.33
N HIS A 77 7.11 -8.15 -8.08
CA HIS A 77 6.73 -9.40 -7.45
C HIS A 77 5.21 -9.46 -7.24
N SER A 78 4.69 -10.65 -6.92
CA SER A 78 3.31 -10.84 -6.51
C SER A 78 3.19 -10.98 -4.99
N CYS A 79 2.06 -10.52 -4.46
CA CYS A 79 1.59 -10.80 -3.10
C CYS A 79 0.20 -11.43 -3.24
N VAL A 80 0.00 -12.59 -2.63
CA VAL A 80 -1.22 -13.41 -2.74
C VAL A 80 -1.58 -13.98 -1.38
#